data_AF-A0A2R6KLB1-F1
#
_entry.id   AF-A0A2R6KLB1-F1
#
_cell.length_a   1.000
_cell.length_b   1.000
_cell.length_c   1.000
_cell.angle_alpha   90.00
_cell.angle_beta   90.00
_cell.angle_gamma   90.00
#
_symmetry.space_group_name_H-M   'P 1'
#
loop_
_entity.id
_entity.type
_entity.pdbx_description
1 polymer ?
#
loop_
_entity_poly.entity_id
_entity_poly.type
_entity_poly.pdbx_seq_one_letter_code
_entity_poly.pdbx_strand_id
1 'polypeptide(L)'
;GGIATPADAALMMHHGCDGIFVGSGIFGAEDPEAMGTAIVEAVNNWDDPETLTDIASNIGAGMKGDANVDLPEEEKMQGRGV
;
A
#
# COMPACT_ATOMS: atom_id res chain seq x y z
N GLY A 1 1.37 -5.99 -5.89
CA GLY A 1 0.99 -4.68 -6.47
C GLY A 1 -0.28 -4.22 -5.81
N GLY A 2 -0.50 -2.90 -5.68
CA GLY A 2 -1.65 -2.34 -4.94
C GLY A 2 -1.33 -1.82 -3.53
N ILE A 3 -0.05 -1.72 -3.16
CA ILE A 3 0.39 -1.10 -1.90
C ILE A 3 0.09 0.40 -2.01
N ALA A 4 -0.77 0.92 -1.14
CA ALA A 4 -1.21 2.31 -1.14
C ALA A 4 -0.97 3.02 0.21
N THR A 5 -0.61 2.27 1.25
CA THR A 5 -0.36 2.79 2.60
C THR A 5 0.88 2.17 3.23
N PRO A 6 1.47 2.80 4.27
CA PRO A 6 2.56 2.20 5.03
C PRO A 6 2.16 0.88 5.72
N ALA A 7 0.88 0.76 6.11
CA ALA A 7 0.36 -0.47 6.69
C ALA A 7 0.38 -1.64 5.69
N ASP A 8 0.04 -1.40 4.42
CA ASP A 8 0.16 -2.41 3.36
C ASP A 8 1.63 -2.84 3.17
N ALA A 9 2.56 -1.89 3.22
CA ALA A 9 3.98 -2.17 3.11
C ALA A 9 4.48 -3.07 4.25
N ALA A 10 4.17 -2.70 5.50
CA ALA A 10 4.52 -3.49 6.68
C ALA A 10 3.87 -4.88 6.66
N LEU A 11 2.61 -4.98 6.21
CA LEU A 11 1.90 -6.25 6.08
C LEU A 11 2.62 -7.22 5.14
N MET A 12 3.12 -6.74 4.00
CA MET A 12 3.87 -7.58 3.06
C MET A 12 5.18 -8.10 3.68
N MET A 13 5.90 -7.23 4.40
CA MET A 13 7.12 -7.63 5.11
C MET A 13 6.83 -8.65 6.22
N HIS A 14 5.75 -8.46 6.98
CA HIS A 14 5.28 -9.41 8.00
C HIS A 14 4.98 -10.81 7.42
N HIS A 15 4.53 -10.88 6.17
CA HIS A 15 4.33 -12.14 5.45
C HIS A 15 5.61 -12.74 4.83
N GLY A 16 6.79 -12.18 5.14
CA GLY A 16 8.09 -12.72 4.74
C GLY A 16 8.53 -12.33 3.34
N CYS A 17 8.02 -11.22 2.79
CA CYS A 17 8.57 -10.66 1.56
C CYS A 17 9.95 -10.05 1.81
N ASP A 18 10.92 -10.30 0.91
CA ASP A 18 12.26 -9.70 0.98
C ASP A 18 12.28 -8.19 0.63
N GLY A 19 11.19 -7.70 0.03
CA GLY A 19 10.99 -6.32 -0.36
C GLY A 19 9.68 -6.12 -1.10
N ILE A 20 9.37 -4.86 -1.40
CA ILE A 20 8.11 -4.47 -2.06
C ILE A 20 8.34 -3.60 -3.28
N PHE A 21 7.39 -3.63 -4.20
CA PHE A 21 7.31 -2.71 -5.34
C PHE A 21 6.09 -1.81 -5.19
N VAL A 22 6.33 -0.50 -5.24
CA VAL A 22 5.28 0.53 -5.11
C VAL A 22 5.45 1.53 -6.25
N GLY A 23 4.36 1.79 -6.98
CA GLY A 23 4.32 2.76 -8.07
C GLY A 23 3.18 3.75 -7.84
N SER A 24 1.98 3.36 -8.26
CA SER A 24 0.78 4.20 -8.17
C SER A 24 0.40 4.59 -6.73
N GLY A 25 0.73 3.76 -5.73
CA GLY A 25 0.51 4.10 -4.33
C GLY A 25 1.29 5.32 -3.84
N ILE A 26 2.46 5.60 -4.41
CA ILE A 26 3.27 6.79 -4.10
C ILE A 26 2.85 7.95 -5.00
N PHE A 27 2.92 7.78 -6.32
CA PHE A 27 2.68 8.87 -7.27
C PHE A 27 1.21 9.27 -7.44
N GLY A 28 0.28 8.45 -6.94
CA GLY A 28 -1.15 8.75 -6.87
C GLY A 28 -1.62 9.26 -5.51
N ALA A 29 -0.72 9.43 -4.53
CA ALA A 29 -1.03 10.02 -3.23
C ALA A 29 -1.14 11.55 -3.32
N GLU A 30 -1.75 12.16 -2.30
CA GLU A 30 -1.84 13.61 -2.14
C GLU A 30 -0.46 14.26 -2.04
N ASP A 31 0.45 13.67 -1.26
CA ASP A 31 1.85 14.05 -1.15
C ASP A 31 2.75 12.83 -1.46
N PRO A 32 3.26 12.72 -2.70
CA PRO A 32 4.12 11.61 -3.09
C PRO A 32 5.44 11.53 -2.32
N GLU A 33 6.01 12.65 -1.90
CA GLU A 33 7.30 12.66 -1.18
C GLU A 33 7.10 12.14 0.26
N ALA A 34 6.06 12.63 0.94
CA ALA A 34 5.68 12.14 2.27
C ALA A 34 5.30 10.65 2.23
N MET A 35 4.47 10.23 1.26
CA MET A 35 4.07 8.83 1.11
C MET A 35 5.27 7.92 0.79
N GLY A 36 6.16 8.34 -0.12
CA GLY A 36 7.37 7.58 -0.46
C GLY A 36 8.28 7.38 0.76
N THR A 37 8.50 8.44 1.53
CA THR A 37 9.29 8.38 2.78
C THR A 37 8.65 7.44 3.79
N ALA A 38 7.33 7.57 4.02
CA ALA A 38 6.60 6.73 4.97
C ALA A 38 6.59 5.25 4.58
N ILE A 39 6.47 4.93 3.28
CA ILE A 39 6.58 3.54 2.77
C ILE A 39 7.96 2.97 3.11
N VAL A 40 9.03 3.72 2.87
CA VAL A 40 10.40 3.28 3.15
C VAL A 40 10.61 3.07 4.65
N GLU A 41 10.14 3.99 5.48
CA GLU A 41 10.23 3.87 6.94
C GLU A 41 9.43 2.65 7.46
N ALA A 42 8.23 2.40 6.93
CA ALA A 42 7.42 1.27 7.33
C ALA A 42 8.03 -0.08 6.92
N VAL A 43 8.70 -0.16 5.76
CA VAL A 43 9.44 -1.38 5.38
C VAL A 43 10.61 -1.64 6.33
N ASN A 44 11.29 -0.60 6.80
CA ASN A 44 12.43 -0.77 7.71
C ASN A 44 12.02 -1.10 9.15
N ASN A 45 10.81 -0.72 9.56
CA ASN A 45 10.30 -0.87 10.94
C ASN A 45 9.01 -1.71 11.00
N TRP A 46 8.84 -2.65 10.07
CA TRP A 46 7.58 -3.39 9.89
C TRP A 46 7.14 -4.21 11.12
N ASP A 47 8.06 -4.51 12.03
CA ASP A 47 7.86 -5.29 13.25
C ASP A 47 7.70 -4.43 14.52
N ASP A 48 7.67 -3.09 14.40
CA ASP A 48 7.44 -2.15 15.50
C ASP A 48 6.08 -1.42 15.34
N PRO A 49 5.02 -1.89 16.03
CA PRO A 49 3.69 -1.30 15.95
C PRO A 49 3.59 0.16 16.40
N GLU A 50 4.43 0.58 17.35
CA GLU A 50 4.41 1.96 17.85
C GLU A 50 4.96 2.90 16.78
N THR A 51 6.12 2.56 16.22
CA THR A 51 6.74 3.31 15.11
C THR A 51 5.83 3.32 13.87
N LEU A 52 5.16 2.22 13.53
CA LEU A 52 4.22 2.18 12.41
C LEU A 52 3.01 3.10 12.61
N THR A 53 2.54 3.27 13.85
CA THR A 53 1.45 4.19 14.17
C THR A 53 1.86 5.64 13.95
N ASP A 54 3.09 5.98 14.35
CA ASP A 54 3.65 7.32 14.13
C ASP A 54 3.88 7.61 12.64
N ILE A 55 4.46 6.66 11.90
CA ILE A 55 4.68 6.77 10.44
C ILE A 55 3.35 6.94 9.69
N ALA A 56 2.32 6.20 10.08
CA ALA A 56 1.01 6.29 9.43
C ALA A 56 0.25 7.59 9.77
N SER A 57 0.73 8.37 10.73
CA SER A 57 0.11 9.62 11.15
C SER A 57 0.50 10.78 10.22
N ASN A 58 -0.49 11.53 9.74
CA ASN A 58 -0.31 12.78 8.96
C ASN A 58 0.35 12.68 7.56
N ILE A 59 0.31 11.53 6.91
CA ILE A 59 0.87 11.34 5.55
C ILE A 59 -0.07 11.71 4.38
N GLY A 60 -1.22 12.31 4.69
CA GLY A 60 -2.23 12.73 3.70
C GLY A 60 -3.03 11.56 3.11
N ALA A 61 -3.87 11.85 2.12
CA ALA A 61 -4.69 10.82 1.47
C ALA A 61 -3.86 9.95 0.52
N GLY A 62 -3.99 8.62 0.68
CA GLY A 62 -3.43 7.65 -0.26
C GLY A 62 -4.19 7.57 -1.59
N MET A 63 -3.64 6.81 -2.53
CA MET A 63 -4.28 6.53 -3.82
C MET A 63 -5.67 5.91 -3.62
N LYS A 64 -6.66 6.36 -4.40
CA LYS A 64 -7.95 5.68 -4.51
C LYS A 64 -7.85 4.47 -5.45
N GLY A 65 -8.33 3.33 -4.99
CA GLY A 65 -8.52 2.14 -5.82
C GLY A 65 -9.99 1.90 -6.12
N ASP A 66 -10.25 1.19 -7.22
CA ASP A 66 -11.58 0.69 -7.58
C ASP A 66 -11.76 -0.73 -7.04
N ALA A 67 -12.92 -1.01 -6.45
CA ALA A 67 -13.21 -2.34 -5.94
C ALA A 67 -13.48 -3.32 -7.08
N ASN A 68 -12.96 -4.55 -6.97
CA ASN A 68 -13.14 -5.59 -8.00
C ASN A 68 -14.61 -5.87 -8.36
N VAL A 69 -15.56 -5.64 -7.45
CA VAL A 69 -17.00 -5.86 -7.69
C VAL A 69 -17.60 -4.83 -8.64
N ASP A 70 -16.99 -3.65 -8.73
CA ASP A 70 -17.46 -2.53 -9.54
C ASP A 70 -16.78 -2.48 -10.92
N LEU A 71 -15.73 -3.28 -11.12
CA LEU A 71 -15.03 -3.36 -12.41
C LEU A 71 -15.89 -4.05 -13.49
N PRO A 72 -15.80 -3.60 -14.76
CA PRO A 72 -16.31 -4.34 -15.91
C PRO A 72 -15.74 -5.76 -15.97
N GLU A 73 -16.51 -6.71 -16.51
CA GLU A 73 -16.09 -8.13 -16.53
C GLU A 73 -14.82 -8.34 -17.36
N GLU A 74 -14.62 -7.57 -18.43
CA GLU A 74 -13.40 -7.59 -19.25
C GLU A 74 -12.12 -7.11 -18.52
N GLU A 75 -12.25 -6.34 -17.43
CA GLU A 75 -11.11 -5.78 -16.69
C GLU A 75 -10.73 -6.64 -15.47
N LYS A 76 -11.58 -7.59 -15.07
CA LYS A 76 -11.30 -8.50 -13.95
C LYS A 76 -10.22 -9.50 -14.34
N MET A 77 -9.15 -9.55 -13.56
CA MET A 77 -8.03 -10.48 -13.79
C MET A 77 -8.43 -11.96 -13.67
N GLN A 78 -9.48 -12.27 -12.90
CA GLN A 78 -10.01 -13.63 -12.77
C GLN A 78 -11.48 -13.57 -12.32
N GLY A 79 -12.36 -14.29 -13.02
CA GLY A 79 -13.69 -14.60 -12.51
C GLY A 79 -13.58 -15.63 -11.38
N ARG A 80 -14.42 -15.53 -10.34
CA ARG A 80 -14.63 -16.68 -9.43
C ARG A 80 -15.31 -17.79 -10.23
N GLY A 81 -14.87 -19.04 -10.04
CA GLY A 81 -15.27 -20.19 -10.86
C GLY A 81 -16.78 -20.44 -10.99
N VAL A 82 -17.14 -21.35 -11.91
CA VAL A 82 -18.51 -21.86 -12.12
C VAL A 82 -19.17 -22.38 -10.85
#